data_AF-A0A7D5E8P0-F1
#
_entry.id   AF-A0A7D5E8P0-F1
#
_cell.length_a   1.000
_cell.length_b   1.000
_cell.length_c   1.000
_cell.angle_alpha   90.00
_cell.angle_beta   90.00
_cell.angle_gamma   90.00
#
_symmetry.space_group_name_H-M   'P 1'
#
loop_
_entity.id
_entity.type
_entity.pdbx_description
1 polymer ?
#
loop_
_entity_poly.entity_id
_entity_poly.type
_entity_poly.pdbx_seq_one_letter_code
_entity_poly.pdbx_strand_id
1 'polypeptide(L)' 'MSQTTTIPTTKAVRDRLKSYGQKGETYSDILERLMDMADKDEFMDRMYRRLEEKDQFVSLDEI' A
#
# COMPACT_ATOMS: atom_id res chain seq x y z
N MET A 1 -0.95 9.29 -24.07
CA MET A 1 -2.26 9.68 -23.51
C MET A 1 -2.64 8.63 -22.51
N SER A 2 -2.78 8.97 -21.22
CA SER A 2 -3.28 7.98 -20.25
C SER A 2 -4.72 7.64 -20.63
N GLN A 3 -5.02 6.35 -20.78
CA GLN A 3 -6.38 5.92 -21.06
C GLN A 3 -7.18 6.05 -19.76
N THR A 4 -7.99 7.10 -19.66
CA THR A 4 -8.88 7.28 -18.52
C THR A 4 -9.98 6.24 -18.58
N THR A 5 -10.09 5.44 -17.52
CA THR A 5 -11.14 4.43 -17.35
C THR A 5 -12.09 4.82 -16.23
N THR A 6 -13.33 4.36 -16.28
CA THR A 6 -14.34 4.64 -15.24
C THR A 6 -14.42 3.47 -14.26
N ILE A 7 -14.37 3.78 -12.97
CA ILE A 7 -14.58 2.79 -11.89
C ILE A 7 -15.94 3.08 -11.23
N PRO A 8 -16.92 2.15 -11.33
CA PRO A 8 -18.17 2.30 -10.60
C PRO A 8 -17.94 2.11 -9.09
N THR A 9 -18.48 3.01 -8.28
CA THR A 9 -18.38 2.95 -6.82
C THR A 9 -19.61 3.58 -6.17
N THR A 10 -19.77 3.41 -4.86
CA THR A 10 -20.88 4.01 -4.13
C THR A 10 -20.61 5.48 -3.81
N LYS A 11 -21.68 6.28 -3.63
CA LYS A 11 -21.56 7.69 -3.21
C LYS A 11 -20.77 7.82 -1.91
N ALA A 12 -21.02 6.93 -0.95
CA ALA A 12 -20.33 6.91 0.34
C ALA A 12 -18.81 6.72 0.18
N VAL A 13 -18.38 5.78 -0.67
CA VAL A 13 -16.95 5.55 -0.93
C VAL A 13 -16.31 6.75 -1.63
N ARG A 14 -16.98 7.34 -2.62
CA ARG A 14 -16.47 8.57 -3.29
C ARG A 14 -16.33 9.73 -2.30
N ASP A 15 -17.30 9.94 -1.42
CA ASP A 15 -17.27 11.04 -0.47
C ASP A 15 -16.20 10.81 0.61
N ARG A 16 -15.97 9.55 1.01
CA ARG A 16 -14.82 9.17 1.84
C ARG A 16 -13.50 9.39 1.10
N LEU A 17 -13.41 9.06 -0.19
CA LEU A 17 -12.21 9.28 -1.00
C LEU A 17 -11.81 10.77 -1.03
N LYS A 18 -12.80 11.68 -1.12
CA LYS A 18 -12.55 13.13 -1.04
C LYS A 18 -11.90 13.56 0.28
N SER A 19 -12.27 12.93 1.40
CA SER A 19 -11.68 13.27 2.71
C SER A 19 -10.19 12.93 2.82
N TYR A 20 -9.69 12.03 1.97
CA TYR A 20 -8.28 11.68 1.91
C TYR A 20 -7.45 12.62 1.03
N GLY A 21 -8.09 13.42 0.18
CA GLY A 21 -7.42 14.31 -0.78
C GLY A 21 -7.05 15.67 -0.21
N GLN A 22 -6.00 16.26 -0.78
CA GLN A 22 -5.57 17.63 -0.56
C GLN A 22 -5.98 18.55 -1.72
N LYS A 23 -5.95 19.86 -1.49
CA LYS A 23 -6.33 20.84 -2.52
C LYS A 23 -5.41 20.71 -3.74
N GLY A 24 -5.99 20.36 -4.88
CA GLY A 24 -5.28 20.20 -6.16
C GLY A 24 -4.99 18.75 -6.55
N GLU A 25 -5.28 17.77 -5.68
CA GLU A 25 -5.16 16.35 -6.02
C GLU A 25 -6.39 15.85 -6.80
N THR A 26 -6.14 14.94 -7.75
CA THR A 26 -7.17 14.19 -8.46
C THR A 26 -7.53 12.91 -7.70
N TYR A 27 -8.67 12.29 -8.03
CA TYR A 27 -9.00 10.98 -7.47
C TYR A 27 -7.97 9.90 -7.82
N SER A 28 -7.33 10.00 -8.98
CA SER A 28 -6.25 9.10 -9.37
C SER A 28 -5.05 9.25 -8.46
N ASP A 29 -4.63 10.48 -8.14
CA ASP A 29 -3.49 10.73 -7.23
C ASP A 29 -3.76 10.18 -5.82
N ILE A 30 -4.99 10.35 -5.33
CA ILE A 30 -5.41 9.80 -4.02
C ILE A 30 -5.38 8.28 -4.06
N LEU A 31 -5.86 7.66 -5.13
CA LEU A 31 -5.87 6.21 -5.29
C LEU A 31 -4.45 5.64 -5.39
N GLU A 32 -3.58 6.25 -6.19
CA GLU A 32 -2.16 5.86 -6.32
C GLU A 32 -1.46 5.93 -4.96
N ARG A 33 -1.62 7.04 -4.23
CA ARG A 33 -1.03 7.18 -2.90
C ARG A 33 -1.56 6.16 -1.89
N LEU A 34 -2.84 5.80 -1.96
CA LEU A 34 -3.42 4.75 -1.12
C LEU A 34 -2.89 3.37 -1.49
N MET A 35 -2.70 3.09 -2.78
CA MET A 35 -2.08 1.85 -3.26
C MET A 35 -0.62 1.75 -2.81
N ASP A 36 0.17 2.82 -2.94
CA ASP A 36 1.56 2.85 -2.49
C ASP A 36 1.69 2.60 -0.98
N MET A 37 0.76 3.14 -0.18
CA MET A 37 0.72 2.87 1.26
C MET A 37 0.40 1.41 1.56
N ALA A 38 -0.59 0.84 0.89
CA ALA A 38 -0.97 -0.56 1.08
C ALA A 38 0.16 -1.52 0.64
N ASP A 39 0.81 -1.24 -0.48
CA ASP A 39 1.95 -2.00 -1.00
C ASP A 39 3.13 -1.93 -0.03
N LYS A 40 3.39 -0.75 0.54
CA LYS A 40 4.43 -0.56 1.54
C LYS A 40 4.14 -1.32 2.82
N ASP A 41 2.91 -1.28 3.32
CA ASP A 41 2.52 -2.02 4.53
C ASP A 41 2.61 -3.53 4.30
N GLU A 42 2.11 -4.05 3.17
CA GLU A 42 2.19 -5.48 2.83
C GLU A 42 3.66 -5.92 2.58
N PHE A 43 4.49 -5.04 2.03
CA PHE A 43 5.91 -5.29 1.90
C PHE A 43 6.61 -5.33 3.26
N MET A 44 6.30 -4.38 4.15
CA MET A 44 6.85 -4.36 5.50
C MET A 44 6.40 -5.59 6.30
N ASP A 45 5.14 -6.00 6.20
CA ASP A 45 4.62 -7.22 6.86
C ASP A 45 5.34 -8.48 6.38
N ARG A 46 5.62 -8.58 5.07
CA ARG A 46 6.43 -9.67 4.49
C ARG A 46 7.88 -9.63 4.96
N MET A 47 8.47 -8.45 5.08
CA MET A 47 9.83 -8.26 5.56
C MET A 47 9.98 -8.54 7.06
N TYR A 48 8.99 -8.17 7.87
CA TYR A 48 8.94 -8.48 9.30
C TYR A 48 8.84 -9.99 9.54
N ARG A 49 8.02 -10.73 8.77
CA ARG A 49 8.01 -12.21 8.84
C ARG A 49 9.37 -12.85 8.53
N ARG A 50 10.10 -12.33 7.53
CA ARG A 50 11.46 -12.80 7.21
C ARG A 50 12.51 -12.41 8.26
N LEU A 51 12.29 -11.34 9.00
CA LEU A 51 13.16 -10.93 10.11
C LEU A 51 12.90 -11.77 11.37
N GLU A 52 11.66 -12.19 11.62
CA GLU A 52 11.33 -13.18 12.66
C GLU A 52 12.02 -14.53 12.41
N GLU A 53 12.20 -14.92 11.15
CA GLU A 53 12.99 -16.11 10.78
C GLU A 53 14.50 -15.92 11.01
N LYS A 54 15.02 -14.68 11.15
CA LYS A 54 16.46 -14.43 11.38
C LYS A 54 16.93 -14.79 12.79
N ASP A 55 16.05 -14.78 13.79
CA ASP A 55 16.37 -15.26 15.15
C ASP A 55 16.50 -16.80 15.22
N GLN A 56 16.22 -17.53 14.14
CA GLN A 56 16.49 -18.97 14.03
C GLN A 56 17.78 -19.33 13.27
N PHE A 57 18.57 -18.36 12.81
CA PHE A 57 19.84 -18.67 12.17
C PHE A 57 20.90 -18.95 13.24
N VAL A 58 21.08 -20.22 13.57
CA VAL A 58 22.28 -20.70 14.26
C VAL A 58 23.47 -20.51 13.31
N SER A 59 24.55 -19.88 13.81
CA SER A 59 25.78 -19.72 13.05
C SER A 59 26.38 -21.08 12.69
N LEU A 60 26.79 -21.25 11.43
CA LEU A 60 27.42 -22.49 10.93
C LEU A 60 28.83 -22.74 11.48
N ASP A 61 29.34 -21.90 12.38
CA ASP A 61 30.62 -22.06 13.06
C ASP A 61 30.58 -23.04 14.26
N GLU A 62 29.42 -23.66 14.54
CA GLU A 62 29.25 -24.67 15.61
C GLU A 62 29.09 -26.12 15.10
N ILE A 63 29.51 -26.45 13.87
CA ILE A 63 29.60 -27.84 13.37
C ILE A 63 31.06 -28.25 13.16
#